data_AF-A0A1Y0CF44-F1
#
_entry.id   AF-A0A1Y0CF44-F1
#
_cell.length_a   1.000
_cell.length_b   1.000
_cell.length_c   1.000
_cell.angle_alpha   90.00
_cell.angle_beta   90.00
_cell.angle_gamma   90.00
#
_symmetry.space_group_name_H-M   'P 1'
#
loop_
_entity.id
_entity.type
_entity.pdbx_description
1 polymer ?
#
loop_
_entity_poly.entity_id
_entity_poly.type
_entity_poly.pdbx_seq_one_letter_code
_entity_poly.pdbx_strand_id
1 'polypeptide(L)'
;MGSAQPRRAVIERAWRSIGAGVEVLSGDDGGPLRRTVKRIIDPLVLRLRSNAQFSAPVLQPAVAAEMHDTIAAHAPQLRAAAAWFVMLKGERRRQRITSGNAQELYFPVCFELAVTRGTPGVEDQQTAASVLRDIHQGRDRTGIETLNAHLEDPQVVARLTRQLERSWRDVHPTGAMTGPFFAGLATVLGPAESHRAAAARQRVWSALIADATPYNLGATAHTRPAELPWSIVEVGLSSVSPQQLPTVDGVTGGDRPLDRTVAERVRATLRRALDRDELPDVPLLCAEEVDRACAPWGLLAEDKQAVLLTGIEVATELQPLSASAPVRYELSARIQSRLAKEAYVLHARRYLAGSEAIHPRQQQVVEDLAGFARPYLSRLWARLHGRDVWQESCEDVDDVRALLEGVARSVSLDHRQRIKAMLEVQVAG
;
A
#
# COMPACT_ATOMS: atom_id res chain seq x y z
N MET A 1 -9.30 2.06 -44.75
CA MET A 1 -8.18 2.52 -43.89
C MET A 1 -8.71 2.60 -42.46
N GLY A 2 -8.13 1.84 -41.53
CA GLY A 2 -8.65 1.74 -40.15
C GLY A 2 -8.45 3.03 -39.35
N SER A 3 -9.34 3.31 -38.40
CA SER A 3 -9.16 4.40 -37.44
C SER A 3 -8.15 4.03 -36.35
N ALA A 4 -7.55 5.03 -35.70
CA ALA A 4 -6.74 4.82 -34.50
C ALA A 4 -7.57 4.15 -33.39
N GLN A 5 -6.93 3.28 -32.60
CA GLN A 5 -7.64 2.43 -31.62
C GLN A 5 -7.06 2.61 -30.21
N PRO A 6 -7.91 2.64 -29.16
CA PRO A 6 -7.42 2.60 -27.79
C PRO A 6 -6.61 1.32 -27.54
N ARG A 7 -5.41 1.46 -26.96
CA ARG A 7 -4.50 0.34 -26.65
C ARG A 7 -5.18 -0.79 -25.89
N ARG A 8 -6.01 -0.43 -24.90
CA ARG A 8 -6.79 -1.39 -24.10
C ARG A 8 -7.72 -2.25 -24.96
N ALA A 9 -8.39 -1.65 -25.94
CA ALA A 9 -9.30 -2.37 -26.83
C ALA A 9 -8.55 -3.38 -27.71
N VAL A 10 -7.33 -3.04 -28.14
CA VAL A 10 -6.45 -3.95 -28.91
C VAL A 10 -6.04 -5.16 -28.08
N ILE A 11 -5.60 -4.93 -26.82
CA ILE A 11 -5.25 -6.00 -25.88
C ILE A 11 -6.46 -6.90 -25.62
N GLU A 12 -7.62 -6.32 -25.34
CA GLU A 12 -8.85 -7.08 -25.08
C GLU A 12 -9.27 -7.94 -26.28
N ARG A 13 -9.17 -7.40 -27.51
CA ARG A 13 -9.48 -8.14 -28.74
C ARG A 13 -8.50 -9.28 -28.98
N ALA A 14 -7.20 -9.01 -28.85
CA ALA A 14 -6.16 -10.03 -29.01
C ALA A 14 -6.30 -11.14 -27.97
N TRP A 15 -6.56 -10.77 -26.70
CA TRP A 15 -6.80 -11.73 -25.63
C TRP A 15 -7.99 -12.64 -25.92
N ARG A 16 -9.12 -12.07 -26.38
CA ARG A 16 -10.30 -12.86 -26.74
C ARG A 16 -10.05 -13.82 -27.91
N SER A 17 -9.16 -13.48 -28.85
CA SER A 17 -8.78 -14.40 -29.93
C SER A 17 -7.98 -15.62 -29.48
N ILE A 18 -7.38 -15.60 -28.27
CA ILE A 18 -6.70 -16.76 -27.70
C ILE A 18 -7.72 -17.88 -27.39
N GLY A 19 -8.95 -17.54 -27.01
CA GLY A 19 -9.97 -18.53 -26.68
C GLY A 19 -9.66 -19.28 -25.37
N ALA A 20 -10.01 -20.56 -25.31
CA ALA A 20 -9.93 -21.36 -24.09
C ALA A 20 -8.50 -21.59 -23.58
N GLY A 21 -8.38 -21.85 -22.28
CA GLY A 21 -7.13 -22.21 -21.60
C GLY A 21 -6.41 -21.04 -20.94
N VAL A 22 -7.03 -19.87 -20.83
CA VAL A 22 -6.48 -18.67 -20.14
C VAL A 22 -7.42 -18.11 -19.07
N GLU A 23 -8.40 -18.90 -18.63
CA GLU A 23 -9.49 -18.46 -17.74
C GLU A 23 -8.95 -17.94 -16.40
N VAL A 24 -7.93 -18.59 -15.84
CA VAL A 24 -7.31 -18.17 -14.57
C VAL A 24 -6.50 -16.87 -14.66
N LEU A 25 -6.22 -16.41 -15.88
CA LEU A 25 -5.58 -15.13 -16.19
C LEU A 25 -6.59 -14.09 -16.72
N SER A 26 -7.87 -14.45 -16.77
CA SER A 26 -8.97 -13.63 -17.29
C SER A 26 -9.89 -13.15 -16.16
N GLY A 27 -10.56 -12.01 -16.37
CA GLY A 27 -11.66 -11.54 -15.55
C GLY A 27 -12.98 -12.18 -15.92
N ASP A 28 -14.04 -11.85 -15.16
CA ASP A 28 -15.39 -12.38 -15.39
C ASP A 28 -15.98 -11.97 -16.76
N ASP A 29 -15.46 -10.91 -17.38
CA ASP A 29 -15.83 -10.40 -18.70
C ASP A 29 -15.06 -11.06 -19.87
N GLY A 30 -14.25 -12.08 -19.57
CA GLY A 30 -13.40 -12.79 -20.53
C GLY A 30 -12.21 -11.98 -21.04
N GLY A 31 -12.01 -10.75 -20.54
CA GLY A 31 -10.81 -9.96 -20.80
C GLY A 31 -9.64 -10.37 -19.90
N PRO A 32 -8.40 -9.93 -20.18
CA PRO A 32 -7.28 -10.21 -19.30
C PRO A 32 -7.44 -9.47 -17.97
N LEU A 33 -7.04 -10.09 -16.86
CA LEU A 33 -6.95 -9.38 -15.58
C LEU A 33 -5.99 -8.19 -15.69
N ARG A 34 -6.25 -7.12 -14.92
CA ARG A 34 -5.31 -5.99 -14.81
C ARG A 34 -3.89 -6.45 -14.47
N ARG A 35 -3.75 -7.49 -13.64
CA ARG A 35 -2.45 -8.09 -13.29
C ARG A 35 -1.83 -8.89 -14.43
N THR A 36 -2.62 -9.59 -15.24
CA THR A 36 -2.14 -10.27 -16.45
C THR A 36 -1.52 -9.27 -17.42
N VAL A 37 -2.16 -8.11 -17.60
CA VAL A 37 -1.61 -7.04 -18.43
C VAL A 37 -0.29 -6.54 -17.85
N LYS A 38 -0.29 -6.15 -16.57
CA LYS A 38 0.88 -5.56 -15.91
C LYS A 38 2.08 -6.50 -15.73
N ARG A 39 1.85 -7.80 -15.53
CA ARG A 39 2.89 -8.77 -15.13
C ARG A 39 3.30 -9.72 -16.24
N ILE A 40 2.48 -9.87 -17.29
CA ILE A 40 2.79 -10.77 -18.42
C ILE A 40 2.79 -10.00 -19.74
N ILE A 41 1.65 -9.38 -20.10
CA ILE A 41 1.50 -8.80 -21.44
C ILE A 41 2.50 -7.65 -21.68
N ASP A 42 2.55 -6.68 -20.79
CA ASP A 42 3.39 -5.50 -20.96
C ASP A 42 4.90 -5.83 -20.87
N PRO A 43 5.37 -6.52 -19.81
CA PRO A 43 6.81 -6.78 -19.66
C PRO A 43 7.34 -7.95 -20.50
N LEU A 44 6.57 -9.03 -20.69
CA LEU A 44 7.11 -10.29 -21.22
C LEU A 44 6.71 -10.59 -22.67
N VAL A 45 5.46 -10.27 -23.04
CA VAL A 45 4.93 -10.49 -24.39
C VAL A 45 5.28 -9.30 -25.30
N LEU A 46 4.84 -8.09 -24.93
CA LEU A 46 5.05 -6.88 -25.72
C LEU A 46 6.43 -6.28 -25.49
N ARG A 47 7.03 -6.53 -24.31
CA ARG A 47 8.35 -6.03 -23.92
C ARG A 47 8.46 -4.52 -24.15
N LEU A 48 7.59 -3.75 -23.50
CA LEU A 48 7.44 -2.30 -23.77
C LEU A 48 8.73 -1.48 -23.65
N ARG A 49 9.74 -1.95 -22.90
CA ARG A 49 11.07 -1.30 -22.84
C ARG A 49 11.79 -1.33 -24.18
N SER A 50 11.63 -2.42 -24.93
CA SER A 50 12.24 -2.61 -26.26
C SER A 50 11.30 -2.22 -27.40
N ASN A 51 9.98 -2.25 -27.15
CA ASN A 51 8.94 -1.93 -28.14
C ASN A 51 8.04 -0.78 -27.65
N ALA A 52 8.63 0.40 -27.49
CA ALA A 52 7.95 1.58 -26.95
C ALA A 52 6.72 2.00 -27.79
N GLN A 53 6.66 1.64 -29.08
CA GLN A 53 5.52 1.91 -29.96
C GLN A 53 4.20 1.29 -29.44
N PHE A 54 4.26 0.20 -28.65
CA PHE A 54 3.07 -0.44 -28.06
C PHE A 54 2.57 0.24 -26.77
N SER A 55 3.30 1.25 -26.26
CA SER A 55 2.98 1.92 -25.00
C SER A 55 1.97 3.08 -25.14
N ALA A 56 1.79 3.60 -26.35
CA ALA A 56 0.92 4.77 -26.58
C ALA A 56 -0.55 4.47 -26.22
N PRO A 57 -1.27 5.39 -25.54
CA PRO A 57 -2.67 5.17 -25.15
C PRO A 57 -3.63 4.91 -26.31
N VAL A 58 -3.33 5.52 -27.47
CA VAL A 58 -4.05 5.35 -28.73
C VAL A 58 -3.04 4.95 -29.80
N LEU A 59 -3.29 3.82 -30.45
CA LEU A 59 -2.39 3.20 -31.42
C LEU A 59 -2.84 3.50 -32.84
N GLN A 60 -1.85 3.77 -33.70
CA GLN A 60 -2.09 3.84 -35.14
C GLN A 60 -2.47 2.46 -35.69
N PRO A 61 -3.25 2.37 -36.79
CA PRO A 61 -3.79 1.10 -37.27
C PRO A 61 -2.76 0.00 -37.50
N ALA A 62 -1.58 0.35 -38.04
CA ALA A 62 -0.49 -0.61 -38.28
C ALA A 62 0.09 -1.16 -36.97
N VAL A 63 0.38 -0.28 -36.00
CA VAL A 63 0.90 -0.66 -34.67
C VAL A 63 -0.14 -1.47 -33.88
N ALA A 64 -1.42 -1.13 -34.02
CA ALA A 64 -2.52 -1.88 -33.40
C ALA A 64 -2.64 -3.30 -33.97
N ALA A 65 -2.42 -3.49 -35.28
CA ALA A 65 -2.39 -4.82 -35.90
C ALA A 65 -1.17 -5.62 -35.44
N GLU A 66 0.02 -5.02 -35.45
CA GLU A 66 1.25 -5.66 -34.99
C GLU A 66 1.18 -6.08 -33.51
N MET A 67 0.63 -5.22 -32.64
CA MET A 67 0.44 -5.52 -31.22
C MET A 67 -0.54 -6.69 -31.04
N HIS A 68 -1.64 -6.70 -31.80
CA HIS A 68 -2.60 -7.79 -31.78
C HIS A 68 -1.95 -9.12 -32.16
N ASP A 69 -1.23 -9.13 -33.28
CA ASP A 69 -0.58 -10.34 -33.80
C ASP A 69 0.53 -10.83 -32.88
N THR A 70 1.26 -9.91 -32.24
CA THR A 70 2.26 -10.25 -31.22
C THR A 70 1.63 -11.00 -30.04
N ILE A 71 0.50 -10.52 -29.52
CA ILE A 71 -0.19 -11.19 -28.41
C ILE A 71 -0.76 -12.54 -28.87
N ALA A 72 -1.38 -12.58 -30.05
CA ALA A 72 -1.96 -13.80 -30.61
C ALA A 72 -0.90 -14.89 -30.85
N ALA A 73 0.29 -14.51 -31.32
CA ALA A 73 1.42 -15.41 -31.52
C ALA A 73 1.90 -16.08 -30.21
N HIS A 74 1.70 -15.42 -29.07
CA HIS A 74 2.05 -15.96 -27.74
C HIS A 74 0.92 -16.79 -27.11
N ALA A 75 -0.17 -17.07 -27.84
CA ALA A 75 -1.29 -17.86 -27.34
C ALA A 75 -0.87 -19.22 -26.72
N PRO A 76 0.04 -20.03 -27.31
CA PRO A 76 0.48 -21.28 -26.69
C PRO A 76 1.17 -21.06 -25.34
N GLN A 77 2.05 -20.07 -25.23
CA GLN A 77 2.77 -19.73 -24.00
C GLN A 77 1.83 -19.19 -22.93
N LEU A 78 0.82 -18.41 -23.32
CA LEU A 78 -0.19 -17.87 -22.40
C LEU A 78 -1.09 -18.98 -21.83
N ARG A 79 -1.47 -19.98 -22.64
CA ARG A 79 -2.20 -21.17 -22.15
C ARG A 79 -1.34 -22.04 -21.23
N ALA A 80 -0.08 -22.28 -21.61
CA ALA A 80 0.87 -23.00 -20.78
C ALA A 80 1.12 -22.28 -19.44
N ALA A 81 1.22 -20.94 -19.44
CA ALA A 81 1.38 -20.14 -18.24
C ALA A 81 0.16 -20.24 -17.32
N ALA A 82 -1.05 -20.23 -17.89
CA ALA A 82 -2.28 -20.47 -17.14
C ALA A 82 -2.30 -21.86 -16.49
N ALA A 83 -1.86 -22.90 -17.20
CA ALA A 83 -1.74 -24.26 -16.66
C ALA A 83 -0.69 -24.34 -15.53
N TRP A 84 0.47 -23.69 -15.70
CA TRP A 84 1.49 -23.57 -14.64
C TRP A 84 0.94 -22.87 -13.40
N PHE A 85 0.13 -21.82 -13.58
CA PHE A 85 -0.47 -21.10 -12.46
C PHE A 85 -1.45 -21.98 -11.67
N VAL A 86 -2.23 -22.84 -12.34
CA VAL A 86 -3.09 -23.82 -11.67
C VAL A 86 -2.26 -24.81 -10.86
N MET A 87 -1.18 -25.34 -11.43
CA MET A 87 -0.27 -26.27 -10.75
C MET A 87 0.38 -25.62 -9.52
N LEU A 88 0.95 -24.41 -9.67
CA LEU A 88 1.54 -23.64 -8.57
C LEU A 88 0.52 -23.30 -7.49
N LYS A 89 -0.74 -23.01 -7.83
CA LYS A 89 -1.81 -22.85 -6.83
C LYS A 89 -2.16 -24.14 -6.10
N GLY A 90 -2.15 -25.27 -6.79
CA GLY A 90 -2.30 -26.60 -6.19
C GLY A 90 -1.20 -26.84 -5.16
N GLU A 91 0.04 -26.65 -5.57
CA GLU A 91 1.21 -26.87 -4.73
C GLU A 91 1.30 -25.88 -3.55
N ARG A 92 0.94 -24.60 -3.77
CA ARG A 92 0.84 -23.59 -2.71
C ARG A 92 -0.09 -24.05 -1.58
N ARG A 93 -1.24 -24.63 -1.94
CA ARG A 93 -2.20 -25.18 -0.95
C ARG A 93 -1.62 -26.41 -0.24
N ARG A 94 -0.94 -27.30 -0.98
CA ARG A 94 -0.28 -28.48 -0.41
C ARG A 94 0.79 -28.10 0.63
N GLN A 95 1.61 -27.11 0.33
CA GLN A 95 2.65 -26.58 1.22
C GLN A 95 2.11 -25.62 2.30
N ARG A 96 0.79 -25.38 2.35
CA ARG A 96 0.13 -24.47 3.30
C ARG A 96 0.69 -23.04 3.29
N ILE A 97 1.18 -22.57 2.14
CA ILE A 97 1.68 -21.21 1.99
C ILE A 97 0.49 -20.24 1.97
N THR A 98 0.44 -19.32 2.94
CA THR A 98 -0.63 -18.33 3.10
C THR A 98 -0.18 -16.90 2.75
N SER A 99 1.12 -16.64 2.73
CA SER A 99 1.74 -15.35 2.39
C SER A 99 1.76 -15.05 0.88
N GLY A 100 1.85 -13.76 0.55
CA GLY A 100 2.03 -13.25 -0.82
C GLY A 100 0.79 -13.32 -1.72
N ASN A 101 0.65 -12.36 -2.63
CA ASN A 101 -0.38 -12.40 -3.67
C ASN A 101 0.08 -13.32 -4.81
N ALA A 102 -0.61 -14.46 -4.97
CA ALA A 102 -0.25 -15.46 -5.98
C ALA A 102 -0.24 -14.90 -7.41
N GLN A 103 -1.12 -13.96 -7.75
CA GLN A 103 -1.14 -13.35 -9.09
C GLN A 103 0.05 -12.41 -9.31
N GLU A 104 0.57 -11.79 -8.25
CA GLU A 104 1.73 -10.89 -8.37
C GLU A 104 3.03 -11.70 -8.42
N LEU A 105 3.14 -12.71 -7.57
CA LEU A 105 4.35 -13.51 -7.45
C LEU A 105 4.52 -14.53 -8.57
N TYR A 106 3.43 -15.19 -9.00
CA TYR A 106 3.56 -16.38 -9.83
C TYR A 106 3.37 -16.07 -11.32
N PHE A 107 2.68 -15.00 -11.70
CA PHE A 107 2.38 -14.71 -13.11
C PHE A 107 3.64 -14.59 -13.99
N PRO A 108 4.69 -13.84 -13.62
CA PRO A 108 5.92 -13.79 -14.40
C PRO A 108 6.60 -15.16 -14.50
N VAL A 109 6.72 -15.85 -13.36
CA VAL A 109 7.38 -17.17 -13.27
C VAL A 109 6.62 -18.23 -14.07
N CYS A 110 5.29 -18.22 -14.08
CA CYS A 110 4.47 -19.11 -14.89
C CYS A 110 4.72 -18.90 -16.38
N PHE A 111 4.91 -17.66 -16.81
CA PHE A 111 5.22 -17.36 -18.20
C PHE A 111 6.64 -17.79 -18.58
N GLU A 112 7.62 -17.58 -17.70
CA GLU A 112 8.98 -18.09 -17.89
C GLU A 112 9.02 -19.63 -17.98
N LEU A 113 8.30 -20.32 -17.09
CA LEU A 113 8.14 -21.78 -17.15
C LEU A 113 7.44 -22.21 -18.45
N ALA A 114 6.43 -21.48 -18.90
CA ALA A 114 5.77 -21.75 -20.17
C ALA A 114 6.72 -21.59 -21.38
N VAL A 115 7.60 -20.59 -21.36
CA VAL A 115 8.59 -20.36 -22.42
C VAL A 115 9.69 -21.43 -22.40
N THR A 116 10.16 -21.80 -21.21
CA THR A 116 11.32 -22.71 -21.05
C THR A 116 10.95 -24.19 -21.06
N ARG A 117 9.73 -24.54 -20.62
CA ARG A 117 9.27 -25.91 -20.43
C ARG A 117 7.96 -26.26 -21.14
N GLY A 118 7.26 -25.28 -21.69
CA GLY A 118 5.95 -25.53 -22.31
C GLY A 118 4.85 -25.79 -21.29
N THR A 119 3.86 -26.62 -21.65
CA THR A 119 2.71 -26.92 -20.78
C THR A 119 3.12 -27.92 -19.69
N PRO A 120 2.78 -27.67 -18.40
CA PRO A 120 3.22 -28.54 -17.31
C PRO A 120 2.58 -29.94 -17.37
N GLY A 121 3.40 -30.96 -17.11
CA GLY A 121 2.96 -32.35 -16.93
C GLY A 121 2.85 -32.76 -15.45
N VAL A 122 2.50 -34.02 -15.18
CA VAL A 122 2.38 -34.54 -13.81
C VAL A 122 3.76 -34.62 -13.13
N GLU A 123 4.79 -34.89 -13.90
CA GLU A 123 6.20 -34.94 -13.54
C GLU A 123 6.75 -33.58 -13.05
N ASP A 124 6.11 -32.48 -13.43
CA ASP A 124 6.54 -31.12 -13.07
C ASP A 124 6.11 -30.69 -11.66
N GLN A 125 5.42 -31.55 -10.91
CA GLN A 125 5.07 -31.26 -9.51
C GLN A 125 6.30 -30.95 -8.65
N GLN A 126 7.42 -31.64 -8.88
CA GLN A 126 8.66 -31.36 -8.16
C GLN A 126 9.26 -30.01 -8.56
N THR A 127 9.13 -29.63 -9.83
CA THR A 127 9.51 -28.30 -10.33
C THR A 127 8.68 -27.21 -9.66
N ALA A 128 7.35 -27.35 -9.64
CA ALA A 128 6.45 -26.40 -9.00
C ALA A 128 6.76 -26.27 -7.50
N ALA A 129 7.07 -27.39 -6.83
CA ALA A 129 7.46 -27.39 -5.43
C ALA A 129 8.81 -26.69 -5.19
N SER A 130 9.79 -26.87 -6.07
CA SER A 130 11.08 -26.16 -6.00
C SER A 130 10.90 -24.67 -6.22
N VAL A 131 10.19 -24.28 -7.28
CA VAL A 131 9.93 -22.88 -7.62
C VAL A 131 9.22 -22.16 -6.47
N LEU A 132 8.22 -22.77 -5.84
CA LEU A 132 7.58 -22.17 -4.67
C LEU A 132 8.51 -22.08 -3.47
N ARG A 133 9.37 -23.07 -3.24
CA ARG A 133 10.41 -22.96 -2.20
C ARG A 133 11.39 -21.83 -2.51
N ASP A 134 11.80 -21.63 -3.75
CA ASP A 134 12.73 -20.55 -4.10
C ASP A 134 12.06 -19.17 -3.93
N ILE A 135 10.81 -19.04 -4.37
CA ILE A 135 10.01 -17.81 -4.21
C ILE A 135 9.79 -17.47 -2.72
N HIS A 136 9.49 -18.47 -1.88
CA HIS A 136 9.06 -18.24 -0.49
C HIS A 136 10.12 -18.48 0.58
N GLN A 137 11.11 -19.34 0.36
CA GLN A 137 12.20 -19.64 1.30
C GLN A 137 13.48 -18.84 1.00
N GLY A 138 13.75 -18.52 -0.27
CA GLY A 138 14.95 -17.76 -0.67
C GLY A 138 14.85 -16.26 -0.39
N ARG A 139 13.64 -15.69 -0.43
CA ARG A 139 13.42 -14.23 -0.41
C ARG A 139 13.25 -13.64 0.99
N ASP A 140 12.47 -14.28 1.88
CA ASP A 140 12.20 -13.75 3.22
C ASP A 140 13.32 -14.02 4.22
N ARG A 141 14.04 -15.15 4.08
CA ARG A 141 14.99 -15.63 5.08
C ARG A 141 16.39 -15.00 4.94
N THR A 142 16.91 -14.87 3.72
CA THR A 142 18.27 -14.32 3.49
C THR A 142 18.38 -12.83 3.81
N GLY A 143 17.37 -12.02 3.53
CA GLY A 143 17.38 -10.58 3.83
C GLY A 143 17.33 -10.29 5.33
N ILE A 144 16.45 -10.98 6.05
CA ILE A 144 16.33 -10.84 7.52
C ILE A 144 17.58 -11.40 8.21
N GLU A 145 18.14 -12.52 7.75
CA GLU A 145 19.40 -13.06 8.28
C GLU A 145 20.57 -12.11 8.04
N THR A 146 20.66 -11.50 6.84
CA THR A 146 21.69 -10.49 6.53
C THR A 146 21.53 -9.25 7.41
N LEU A 147 20.30 -8.81 7.65
CA LEU A 147 20.02 -7.71 8.58
C LEU A 147 20.43 -8.04 10.01
N ASN A 148 20.07 -9.22 10.51
CA ASN A 148 20.45 -9.62 11.87
C ASN A 148 21.97 -9.70 12.00
N ALA A 149 22.67 -10.34 11.06
CA ALA A 149 24.13 -10.39 11.04
C ALA A 149 24.77 -9.00 10.94
N HIS A 150 24.17 -8.07 10.18
CA HIS A 150 24.65 -6.69 10.07
C HIS A 150 24.51 -5.92 11.41
N LEU A 151 23.41 -6.13 12.13
CA LEU A 151 23.13 -5.46 13.40
C LEU A 151 23.79 -6.13 14.62
N GLU A 152 24.27 -7.38 14.47
CA GLU A 152 25.08 -8.04 15.49
C GLU A 152 26.45 -7.38 15.70
N ASP A 153 26.96 -6.63 14.71
CA ASP A 153 28.20 -5.85 14.84
C ASP A 153 27.97 -4.55 15.65
N PRO A 154 28.56 -4.42 16.86
CA PRO A 154 28.39 -3.23 17.69
C PRO A 154 28.91 -1.94 17.03
N GLN A 155 29.89 -2.03 16.12
CA GLN A 155 30.41 -0.86 15.40
C GLN A 155 29.39 -0.32 14.40
N VAL A 156 28.64 -1.22 13.74
CA VAL A 156 27.54 -0.85 12.84
C VAL A 156 26.46 -0.13 13.61
N VAL A 157 25.99 -0.72 14.72
CA VAL A 157 24.96 -0.11 15.57
C VAL A 157 25.40 1.25 16.07
N ALA A 158 26.64 1.37 16.57
CA ALA A 158 27.17 2.64 17.04
C ALA A 158 27.27 3.71 15.93
N ARG A 159 27.58 3.30 14.68
CA ARG A 159 27.60 4.21 13.53
C ARG A 159 26.20 4.71 13.18
N LEU A 160 25.22 3.80 13.10
CA LEU A 160 23.83 4.15 12.81
C LEU A 160 23.24 5.04 13.91
N THR A 161 23.53 4.76 15.18
CA THR A 161 23.09 5.60 16.32
C THR A 161 23.68 7.01 16.21
N ARG A 162 24.98 7.15 15.89
CA ARG A 162 25.59 8.48 15.69
C ARG A 162 25.02 9.23 14.49
N GLN A 163 24.59 8.53 13.44
CA GLN A 163 23.87 9.17 12.32
C GLN A 163 22.51 9.65 12.80
N LEU A 164 21.75 8.77 13.45
CA LEU A 164 20.41 9.05 13.99
C LEU A 164 20.41 10.25 14.94
N GLU A 165 21.32 10.30 15.91
CA GLU A 165 21.45 11.42 16.86
C GLU A 165 21.82 12.75 16.18
N ARG A 166 22.58 12.71 15.07
CA ARG A 166 22.94 13.91 14.31
C ARG A 166 21.75 14.38 13.47
N SER A 167 21.20 13.50 12.63
CA SER A 167 20.08 13.81 11.75
C SER A 167 18.85 14.27 12.55
N TRP A 168 18.56 13.66 13.72
CA TRP A 168 17.45 14.09 14.58
C TRP A 168 17.62 15.52 15.09
N ARG A 169 18.84 15.92 15.42
CA ARG A 169 19.16 17.28 15.88
C ARG A 169 19.08 18.30 14.77
N ASP A 170 19.14 17.92 13.50
CA ASP A 170 19.09 18.89 12.40
C ASP A 170 17.65 19.25 12.00
N VAL A 171 16.67 18.43 12.38
CA VAL A 171 15.25 18.63 12.05
C VAL A 171 14.61 19.68 12.96
N HIS A 172 14.38 20.86 12.38
CA HIS A 172 13.73 21.97 13.06
C HIS A 172 12.62 22.59 12.21
N PRO A 173 11.49 23.01 12.82
CA PRO A 173 10.46 23.74 12.12
C PRO A 173 10.95 25.15 11.74
N THR A 174 10.49 25.63 10.60
CA THR A 174 10.63 27.03 10.18
C THR A 174 9.44 27.85 10.68
N GLY A 175 9.53 29.19 10.62
CA GLY A 175 8.45 30.11 10.99
C GLY A 175 7.37 30.30 9.92
N ALA A 176 7.25 29.41 8.94
CA ALA A 176 6.28 29.55 7.85
C ALA A 176 4.83 29.39 8.35
N MET A 177 3.91 30.15 7.75
CA MET A 177 2.49 30.09 8.10
C MET A 177 1.84 28.78 7.62
N THR A 178 1.08 28.13 8.49
CA THR A 178 0.42 26.83 8.18
C THR A 178 -1.01 26.95 7.66
N GLY A 179 -1.67 28.08 7.87
CA GLY A 179 -3.07 28.31 7.48
C GLY A 179 -3.39 28.08 6.00
N PRO A 180 -2.57 28.57 5.04
CA PRO A 180 -2.82 28.37 3.61
C PRO A 180 -2.90 26.89 3.20
N PHE A 181 -2.12 26.02 3.83
CA PHE A 181 -2.14 24.59 3.56
C PHE A 181 -3.52 23.99 3.86
N PHE A 182 -4.07 24.24 5.05
CA PHE A 182 -5.39 23.73 5.46
C PHE A 182 -6.52 24.32 4.62
N ALA A 183 -6.42 25.59 4.21
CA ALA A 183 -7.37 26.17 3.26
C ALA A 183 -7.33 25.46 1.90
N GLY A 184 -6.14 25.11 1.40
CA GLY A 184 -5.96 24.34 0.17
C GLY A 184 -6.55 22.94 0.24
N LEU A 185 -6.52 22.29 1.42
CA LEU A 185 -7.14 20.97 1.61
C LEU A 185 -8.64 20.95 1.33
N ALA A 186 -9.36 22.06 1.56
CA ALA A 186 -10.77 22.15 1.20
C ALA A 186 -10.99 21.95 -0.30
N THR A 187 -10.06 22.40 -1.14
CA THR A 187 -10.10 22.16 -2.59
C THR A 187 -9.66 20.74 -2.94
N VAL A 188 -8.58 20.24 -2.32
CA VAL A 188 -8.02 18.90 -2.59
C VAL A 188 -9.00 17.79 -2.22
N LEU A 189 -9.65 17.91 -1.06
CA LEU A 189 -10.59 16.94 -0.50
C LEU A 189 -12.06 17.24 -0.85
N GLY A 190 -12.33 18.39 -1.47
CA GLY A 190 -13.66 18.79 -1.95
C GLY A 190 -14.07 18.22 -3.31
N PRO A 191 -15.27 18.59 -3.80
CA PRO A 191 -15.84 18.07 -5.04
C PRO A 191 -15.14 18.61 -6.28
N ALA A 192 -15.20 17.83 -7.36
CA ALA A 192 -14.79 18.28 -8.70
C ALA A 192 -15.68 17.61 -9.74
N GLU A 193 -16.77 18.30 -10.07
CA GLU A 193 -17.78 17.79 -11.01
C GLU A 193 -17.47 18.15 -12.48
N SER A 194 -16.47 19.00 -12.71
CA SER A 194 -16.03 19.41 -14.04
C SER A 194 -14.54 19.16 -14.24
N HIS A 195 -14.13 19.04 -15.50
CA HIS A 195 -12.71 18.92 -15.85
C HIS A 195 -11.87 20.11 -15.35
N ARG A 196 -12.45 21.33 -15.35
CA ARG A 196 -11.79 22.53 -14.80
C ARG A 196 -11.58 22.42 -13.28
N ALA A 197 -12.57 21.91 -12.56
CA ALA A 197 -12.46 21.69 -11.12
C ALA A 197 -11.42 20.60 -10.79
N ALA A 198 -11.37 19.52 -11.58
CA ALA A 198 -10.36 18.47 -11.42
C ALA A 198 -8.93 19.01 -11.67
N ALA A 199 -8.75 19.81 -12.73
CA ALA A 199 -7.47 20.46 -13.01
C ALA A 199 -7.08 21.47 -11.91
N ALA A 200 -8.05 22.20 -11.34
CA ALA A 200 -7.79 23.09 -10.21
C ALA A 200 -7.36 22.31 -8.96
N ARG A 201 -8.02 21.19 -8.67
CA ARG A 201 -7.66 20.27 -7.57
C ARG A 201 -6.21 19.80 -7.71
N GLN A 202 -5.82 19.32 -8.89
CA GLN A 202 -4.47 18.85 -9.16
C GLN A 202 -3.43 19.97 -8.97
N ARG A 203 -3.70 21.19 -9.47
CA ARG A 203 -2.79 22.33 -9.26
C ARG A 203 -2.63 22.71 -7.80
N VAL A 204 -3.72 22.73 -7.03
CA VAL A 204 -3.64 22.99 -5.59
C VAL A 204 -2.86 21.89 -4.90
N TRP A 205 -3.06 20.62 -5.25
CA TRP A 205 -2.29 19.52 -4.69
C TRP A 205 -0.79 19.66 -4.94
N SER A 206 -0.37 19.99 -6.17
CA SER A 206 1.03 20.28 -6.47
C SER A 206 1.59 21.43 -5.63
N ALA A 207 0.80 22.47 -5.34
CA ALA A 207 1.22 23.56 -4.46
C ALA A 207 1.32 23.12 -2.99
N LEU A 208 0.43 22.24 -2.53
CA LEU A 208 0.46 21.70 -1.16
C LEU A 208 1.65 20.75 -0.92
N ILE A 209 2.09 20.02 -1.95
CA ILE A 209 3.30 19.20 -1.86
C ILE A 209 4.52 20.10 -1.60
N ALA A 210 4.61 21.25 -2.28
CA ALA A 210 5.72 22.19 -2.14
C ALA A 210 5.60 23.13 -0.91
N ASP A 211 4.54 23.00 -0.12
CA ASP A 211 4.32 23.82 1.06
C ASP A 211 5.16 23.29 2.24
N ALA A 212 5.75 24.18 3.04
CA ALA A 212 6.57 23.79 4.18
C ALA A 212 5.77 23.24 5.37
N THR A 213 4.44 23.35 5.36
CA THR A 213 3.55 22.98 6.48
C THR A 213 3.68 21.51 6.89
N PRO A 214 3.65 20.52 5.98
CA PRO A 214 3.83 19.12 6.35
C PRO A 214 5.15 18.88 7.08
N TYR A 215 6.25 19.40 6.54
CA TYR A 215 7.56 19.32 7.16
C TYR A 215 7.56 19.98 8.56
N ASN A 216 7.10 21.22 8.64
CA ASN A 216 7.13 22.03 9.87
C ASN A 216 6.32 21.41 11.00
N LEU A 217 5.13 20.88 10.71
CA LEU A 217 4.32 20.22 11.73
C LEU A 217 4.99 18.91 12.20
N GLY A 218 5.65 18.15 11.33
CA GLY A 218 6.36 16.94 11.75
C GLY A 218 7.58 17.25 12.60
N ALA A 219 8.36 18.26 12.22
CA ALA A 219 9.47 18.76 13.04
C ALA A 219 9.00 19.33 14.39
N THR A 220 7.81 19.95 14.42
CA THR A 220 7.20 20.50 15.64
C THR A 220 6.82 19.39 16.62
N ALA A 221 6.45 18.19 16.14
CA ALA A 221 6.17 17.03 16.99
C ALA A 221 7.36 16.58 17.85
N HIS A 222 8.59 16.88 17.44
CA HIS A 222 9.81 16.54 18.18
C HIS A 222 10.05 17.48 19.37
N THR A 223 9.68 18.76 19.26
CA THR A 223 10.16 19.81 20.18
C THR A 223 9.03 20.58 20.87
N ARG A 224 7.96 20.91 20.15
CA ARG A 224 6.88 21.81 20.61
C ARG A 224 5.51 21.21 20.27
N PRO A 225 5.18 19.99 20.73
CA PRO A 225 3.97 19.28 20.30
C PRO A 225 2.66 19.98 20.70
N ALA A 226 2.70 20.90 21.68
CA ALA A 226 1.54 21.70 22.07
C ALA A 226 1.08 22.70 20.98
N GLU A 227 1.92 22.98 19.98
CA GLU A 227 1.58 23.83 18.83
C GLU A 227 0.92 23.05 17.69
N LEU A 228 0.84 21.72 17.79
CA LEU A 228 0.17 20.91 16.80
C LEU A 228 -1.35 21.07 16.88
N PRO A 229 -2.07 21.03 15.75
CA PRO A 229 -3.54 21.07 15.75
C PRO A 229 -4.19 19.83 16.37
N TRP A 230 -3.41 18.77 16.63
CA TRP A 230 -3.88 17.47 17.09
C TRP A 230 -2.80 16.79 17.95
N SER A 231 -3.22 15.89 18.84
CA SER A 231 -2.30 15.09 19.67
C SER A 231 -1.75 13.90 18.88
N ILE A 232 -0.42 13.82 18.73
CA ILE A 232 0.30 12.71 18.07
C ILE A 232 0.03 11.34 18.72
N VAL A 233 -0.33 11.36 20.01
CA VAL A 233 -0.67 10.17 20.81
C VAL A 233 -2.11 9.74 20.57
N GLU A 234 -3.05 10.69 20.54
CA GLU A 234 -4.47 10.37 20.34
C GLU A 234 -4.72 9.83 18.95
N VAL A 235 -4.13 10.47 17.93
CA VAL A 235 -4.19 10.01 16.53
C VAL A 235 -3.40 8.71 16.31
N GLY A 236 -2.55 8.32 17.26
CA GLY A 236 -1.89 7.02 17.29
C GLY A 236 -0.67 6.90 16.38
N LEU A 237 0.03 8.01 16.13
CA LEU A 237 1.29 8.01 15.39
C LEU A 237 2.49 7.72 16.31
N SER A 238 2.47 8.20 17.55
CA SER A 238 3.45 7.88 18.61
C SER A 238 2.74 7.48 19.92
N SER A 239 3.43 6.79 20.82
CA SER A 239 2.93 6.46 22.16
C SER A 239 3.15 7.60 23.16
N VAL A 240 4.04 8.53 22.85
CA VAL A 240 4.49 9.60 23.75
C VAL A 240 4.48 10.95 23.03
N SER A 241 4.45 12.04 23.81
CA SER A 241 4.54 13.41 23.32
C SER A 241 5.41 14.24 24.28
N PRO A 242 6.47 14.92 23.80
CA PRO A 242 6.95 14.98 22.41
C PRO A 242 7.42 13.63 21.86
N GLN A 243 7.46 13.51 20.53
CA GLN A 243 7.99 12.32 19.86
C GLN A 243 9.44 12.11 20.30
N GLN A 244 9.77 10.88 20.67
CA GLN A 244 11.12 10.52 21.08
C GLN A 244 11.94 10.01 19.89
N LEU A 245 13.26 10.20 19.98
CA LEU A 245 14.21 9.59 19.06
C LEU A 245 14.04 8.06 19.09
N PRO A 246 13.76 7.39 17.96
CA PRO A 246 13.70 5.93 17.93
C PRO A 246 15.08 5.32 18.20
N THR A 247 15.15 4.02 18.48
CA THR A 247 16.44 3.30 18.58
C THR A 247 16.77 2.61 17.25
N VAL A 248 18.05 2.25 17.06
CA VAL A 248 18.48 1.46 15.89
C VAL A 248 17.94 0.04 15.98
N ASP A 249 18.11 -0.62 17.13
CA ASP A 249 17.60 -1.95 17.43
C ASP A 249 17.27 -2.05 18.93
N GLY A 250 16.56 -3.10 19.35
CA GLY A 250 16.17 -3.33 20.75
C GLY A 250 14.66 -3.34 20.99
N VAL A 251 14.27 -3.30 22.27
CA VAL A 251 12.86 -3.35 22.69
C VAL A 251 12.16 -2.05 22.30
N THR A 252 11.02 -2.18 21.62
CA THR A 252 10.23 -1.03 21.17
C THR A 252 9.62 -0.25 22.32
N GLY A 253 9.43 1.05 22.08
CA GLY A 253 8.54 1.89 22.91
C GLY A 253 7.05 1.60 22.68
N GLY A 254 6.70 0.87 21.61
CA GLY A 254 5.33 0.44 21.31
C GLY A 254 5.09 0.09 19.85
N ASP A 255 3.85 -0.29 19.50
CA ASP A 255 3.46 -0.68 18.14
C ASP A 255 3.18 0.50 17.19
N ARG A 256 3.35 1.74 17.68
CA ARG A 256 3.02 2.95 16.92
C ARG A 256 4.04 3.20 15.81
N PRO A 257 3.63 3.72 14.65
CA PRO A 257 4.51 3.87 13.51
C PRO A 257 5.81 4.63 13.81
N LEU A 258 5.73 5.71 14.59
CA LEU A 258 6.86 6.58 14.89
C LEU A 258 7.76 6.05 16.02
N ASP A 259 7.31 5.05 16.77
CA ASP A 259 8.08 4.45 17.87
C ASP A 259 8.91 3.24 17.43
N ARG A 260 8.65 2.73 16.23
CA ARG A 260 9.36 1.56 15.67
C ARG A 260 10.84 1.84 15.50
N THR A 261 11.64 0.85 15.84
CA THR A 261 13.10 0.91 15.63
C THR A 261 13.44 0.92 14.14
N VAL A 262 14.63 1.40 13.80
CA VAL A 262 15.15 1.32 12.42
C VAL A 262 15.12 -0.12 11.93
N ALA A 263 15.60 -1.06 12.75
CA ALA A 263 15.62 -2.47 12.42
C ALA A 263 14.22 -3.03 12.10
N GLU A 264 13.19 -2.66 12.85
CA GLU A 264 11.82 -3.11 12.57
C GLU A 264 11.25 -2.58 11.28
N ARG A 265 11.53 -1.31 10.96
CA ARG A 265 11.11 -0.70 9.70
C ARG A 265 11.79 -1.38 8.52
N VAL A 266 13.11 -1.63 8.60
CA VAL A 266 13.85 -2.40 7.58
C VAL A 266 13.31 -3.84 7.49
N ARG A 267 13.08 -4.54 8.60
CA ARG A 267 12.45 -5.88 8.59
C ARG A 267 11.09 -5.86 7.90
N ALA A 268 10.27 -4.84 8.17
CA ALA A 268 8.96 -4.69 7.55
C ALA A 268 9.06 -4.44 6.03
N THR A 269 10.05 -3.66 5.59
CA THR A 269 10.37 -3.46 4.17
C THR A 269 10.78 -4.76 3.52
N LEU A 270 11.76 -5.47 4.08
CA LEU A 270 12.27 -6.73 3.54
C LEU A 270 11.17 -7.81 3.43
N ARG A 271 10.25 -7.89 4.41
CA ARG A 271 9.09 -8.81 4.37
C ARG A 271 8.06 -8.48 3.28
N ARG A 272 8.00 -7.24 2.81
CA ARG A 272 7.01 -6.77 1.83
C ARG A 272 7.59 -6.65 0.43
N ALA A 273 8.92 -6.66 0.31
CA ALA A 273 9.63 -6.51 -0.94
C ALA A 273 9.52 -7.78 -1.79
N LEU A 274 8.64 -7.74 -2.78
CA LEU A 274 8.48 -8.85 -3.73
C LEU A 274 9.64 -8.89 -4.75
N ASP A 275 10.24 -7.73 -5.04
CA ASP A 275 11.30 -7.50 -6.04
C ASP A 275 12.59 -6.95 -5.36
N ARG A 276 13.28 -7.80 -4.57
CA ARG A 276 14.45 -7.41 -3.75
C ARG A 276 15.61 -6.82 -4.55
N ASP A 277 15.78 -7.19 -5.82
CA ASP A 277 16.87 -6.71 -6.67
C ASP A 277 16.78 -5.20 -6.96
N GLU A 278 15.62 -4.59 -6.74
CA GLU A 278 15.40 -3.15 -6.85
C GLU A 278 15.65 -2.40 -5.52
N LEU A 279 15.83 -3.12 -4.40
CA LEU A 279 16.19 -2.50 -3.12
C LEU A 279 17.72 -2.33 -2.98
N PRO A 280 18.17 -1.29 -2.27
CA PRO A 280 19.53 -1.21 -1.77
C PRO A 280 19.97 -2.45 -0.98
N ASP A 281 21.28 -2.63 -0.85
CA ASP A 281 21.80 -3.62 0.10
C ASP A 281 21.42 -3.26 1.55
N VAL A 282 21.52 -4.24 2.45
CA VAL A 282 21.11 -4.06 3.85
C VAL A 282 21.83 -2.89 4.54
N PRO A 283 23.16 -2.70 4.38
CA PRO A 283 23.84 -1.53 4.95
C PRO A 283 23.28 -0.19 4.47
N LEU A 284 23.07 -0.01 3.17
CA LEU A 284 22.51 1.22 2.63
C LEU A 284 21.04 1.39 3.05
N LEU A 285 20.24 0.33 3.02
CA LEU A 285 18.85 0.35 3.46
C LEU A 285 18.71 0.78 4.92
N CYS A 286 19.60 0.30 5.82
CA CYS A 286 19.64 0.76 7.21
C CYS A 286 20.03 2.23 7.34
N ALA A 287 21.02 2.70 6.57
CA ALA A 287 21.46 4.09 6.61
C ALA A 287 20.36 5.05 6.12
N GLU A 288 19.67 4.72 5.04
CA GLU A 288 18.54 5.53 4.56
C GLU A 288 17.33 5.44 5.50
N GLU A 289 17.09 4.29 6.15
CA GLU A 289 16.01 4.17 7.13
C GLU A 289 16.30 4.99 8.40
N VAL A 290 17.57 5.19 8.78
CA VAL A 290 17.95 6.17 9.81
C VAL A 290 17.50 7.57 9.39
N ASP A 291 17.77 7.97 8.14
CA ASP A 291 17.36 9.29 7.65
C ASP A 291 15.83 9.43 7.61
N ARG A 292 15.10 8.39 7.15
CA ARG A 292 13.63 8.37 7.22
C ARG A 292 13.13 8.45 8.66
N ALA A 293 13.75 7.72 9.60
CA ALA A 293 13.34 7.72 11.00
C ALA A 293 13.53 9.08 11.68
N CYS A 294 14.52 9.88 11.24
CA CYS A 294 14.71 11.25 11.69
C CYS A 294 13.82 12.27 10.97
N ALA A 295 13.45 12.01 9.72
CA ALA A 295 12.65 12.94 8.93
C ALA A 295 11.28 13.20 9.57
N PRO A 296 10.68 14.38 9.35
CA PRO A 296 9.32 14.67 9.77
C PRO A 296 8.36 13.53 9.42
N TRP A 297 7.63 13.07 10.43
CA TRP A 297 6.69 11.96 10.32
C TRP A 297 7.28 10.59 9.95
N GLY A 298 8.60 10.43 9.98
CA GLY A 298 9.22 9.19 9.54
C GLY A 298 9.24 9.02 8.01
N LEU A 299 9.14 10.11 7.23
CA LEU A 299 8.99 10.11 5.77
C LEU A 299 9.91 11.18 5.15
N LEU A 300 10.74 10.82 4.17
CA LEU A 300 11.67 11.76 3.53
C LEU A 300 10.99 12.65 2.49
N ALA A 301 10.21 12.06 1.58
CA ALA A 301 9.63 12.82 0.47
C ALA A 301 8.48 13.75 0.89
N GLU A 302 8.52 14.99 0.41
CA GLU A 302 7.55 16.05 0.73
C GLU A 302 6.11 15.65 0.37
N ASP A 303 5.93 14.97 -0.75
CA ASP A 303 4.63 14.49 -1.18
C ASP A 303 4.04 13.45 -0.21
N LYS A 304 4.86 12.61 0.43
CA LYS A 304 4.43 11.65 1.46
C LYS A 304 4.05 12.35 2.75
N GLN A 305 4.82 13.35 3.15
CA GLN A 305 4.49 14.18 4.31
C GLN A 305 3.15 14.89 4.11
N ALA A 306 2.94 15.48 2.92
CA ALA A 306 1.68 16.13 2.56
C ALA A 306 0.49 15.14 2.58
N VAL A 307 0.65 13.92 2.06
CA VAL A 307 -0.41 12.89 2.11
C VAL A 307 -0.68 12.44 3.53
N LEU A 308 0.35 12.27 4.35
CA LEU A 308 0.14 11.89 5.75
C LEU A 308 -0.66 12.96 6.48
N LEU A 309 -0.28 14.23 6.36
CA LEU A 309 -0.99 15.33 7.00
C LEU A 309 -2.45 15.43 6.50
N THR A 310 -2.67 15.25 5.20
CA THR A 310 -4.01 15.14 4.61
C THR A 310 -4.80 13.97 5.22
N GLY A 311 -4.14 12.84 5.43
CA GLY A 311 -4.76 11.66 6.06
C GLY A 311 -5.06 11.84 7.54
N ILE A 312 -4.28 12.64 8.27
CA ILE A 312 -4.58 13.01 9.66
C ILE A 312 -5.84 13.87 9.70
N GLU A 313 -5.96 14.86 8.82
CA GLU A 313 -7.16 15.69 8.68
C GLU A 313 -8.40 14.86 8.34
N VAL A 314 -8.27 13.83 7.51
CA VAL A 314 -9.38 12.88 7.26
C VAL A 314 -9.66 12.07 8.53
N ALA A 315 -8.64 11.49 9.16
CA ALA A 315 -8.78 10.58 10.28
C ALA A 315 -9.44 11.21 11.51
N THR A 316 -9.15 12.48 11.80
CA THR A 316 -9.73 13.21 12.93
C THR A 316 -11.23 13.49 12.75
N GLU A 317 -11.73 13.45 11.51
CA GLU A 317 -13.16 13.61 11.21
C GLU A 317 -13.92 12.26 11.16
N LEU A 318 -13.22 11.13 11.18
CA LEU A 318 -13.86 9.81 11.14
C LEU A 318 -14.34 9.42 12.55
N GLN A 319 -15.65 9.52 12.76
CA GLN A 319 -16.32 9.12 13.99
C GLN A 319 -17.42 8.09 13.70
N PRO A 320 -17.10 6.83 13.39
CA PRO A 320 -18.09 5.84 12.92
C PRO A 320 -19.33 5.68 13.83
N LEU A 321 -19.17 5.91 15.14
CA LEU A 321 -20.24 5.82 16.12
C LEU A 321 -21.17 7.06 16.15
N SER A 322 -20.70 8.21 15.67
CA SER A 322 -21.44 9.48 15.61
C SER A 322 -21.72 9.85 14.15
N ALA A 323 -22.81 9.31 13.60
CA ALA A 323 -23.16 9.53 12.18
C ALA A 323 -23.49 11.00 11.84
N SER A 324 -23.85 11.82 12.84
CA SER A 324 -24.15 13.24 12.69
C SER A 324 -22.95 14.15 12.96
N ALA A 325 -21.77 13.59 13.20
CA ALA A 325 -20.57 14.40 13.41
C ALA A 325 -20.31 15.31 12.20
N PRO A 326 -20.05 16.61 12.40
CA PRO A 326 -19.71 17.51 11.31
C PRO A 326 -18.38 17.11 10.67
N VAL A 327 -18.34 17.18 9.34
CA VAL A 327 -17.20 16.83 8.49
C VAL A 327 -16.92 18.02 7.59
N ARG A 328 -15.67 18.54 7.59
CA ARG A 328 -15.32 19.72 6.78
C ARG A 328 -15.10 19.35 5.32
N TYR A 329 -14.58 18.14 5.07
CA TYR A 329 -14.22 17.72 3.73
C TYR A 329 -15.22 16.71 3.16
N GLU A 330 -15.55 16.87 1.88
CA GLU A 330 -16.46 15.96 1.17
C GLU A 330 -15.92 14.52 1.14
N LEU A 331 -14.61 14.34 0.95
CA LEU A 331 -13.99 13.02 1.01
C LEU A 331 -14.18 12.36 2.38
N SER A 332 -13.97 13.10 3.48
CA SER A 332 -14.21 12.62 4.84
C SER A 332 -15.68 12.23 5.02
N ALA A 333 -16.60 13.09 4.58
CA ALA A 333 -18.04 12.81 4.64
C ALA A 333 -18.43 11.52 3.91
N ARG A 334 -17.82 11.27 2.74
CA ARG A 334 -18.04 10.05 1.95
C ARG A 334 -17.52 8.80 2.67
N ILE A 335 -16.32 8.88 3.25
CA ILE A 335 -15.74 7.77 4.02
C ILE A 335 -16.57 7.51 5.29
N GLN A 336 -16.87 8.54 6.05
CA GLN A 336 -17.69 8.50 7.27
C GLN A 336 -19.08 7.90 7.00
N SER A 337 -19.77 8.34 5.94
CA SER A 337 -21.09 7.80 5.56
C SER A 337 -21.03 6.31 5.25
N ARG A 338 -19.96 5.85 4.58
CA ARG A 338 -19.76 4.43 4.27
C ARG A 338 -19.52 3.63 5.55
N LEU A 339 -18.63 4.11 6.42
CA LEU A 339 -18.33 3.45 7.70
C LEU A 339 -19.57 3.39 8.61
N ALA A 340 -20.33 4.46 8.72
CA ALA A 340 -21.53 4.52 9.56
C ALA A 340 -22.67 3.59 9.10
N LYS A 341 -22.66 3.16 7.84
CA LYS A 341 -23.62 2.22 7.25
C LYS A 341 -23.20 0.76 7.37
N GLU A 342 -22.00 0.47 7.84
CA GLU A 342 -21.55 -0.89 8.08
C GLU A 342 -22.40 -1.57 9.14
N ALA A 343 -22.84 -2.80 8.88
CA ALA A 343 -23.78 -3.50 9.76
C ALA A 343 -23.26 -3.63 11.20
N TYR A 344 -21.96 -3.89 11.37
CA TYR A 344 -21.33 -4.00 12.69
C TYR A 344 -21.24 -2.66 13.43
N VAL A 345 -21.14 -1.54 12.70
CA VAL A 345 -21.16 -0.20 13.27
C VAL A 345 -22.58 0.18 13.69
N LEU A 346 -23.58 -0.10 12.85
CA LEU A 346 -24.99 0.08 13.20
C LEU A 346 -25.40 -0.75 14.42
N HIS A 347 -24.83 -1.95 14.54
CA HIS A 347 -25.01 -2.81 15.70
C HIS A 347 -24.39 -2.19 16.96
N ALA A 348 -23.12 -1.78 16.90
CA ALA A 348 -22.45 -1.09 18.00
C ALA A 348 -23.19 0.19 18.45
N ARG A 349 -23.70 0.98 17.50
CA ARG A 349 -24.50 2.19 17.80
C ARG A 349 -25.81 1.88 18.51
N ARG A 350 -26.52 0.83 18.10
CA ARG A 350 -27.74 0.38 18.79
C ARG A 350 -27.45 -0.06 20.22
N TYR A 351 -26.33 -0.74 20.45
CA TYR A 351 -25.92 -1.11 21.80
C TYR A 351 -25.61 0.08 22.70
N LEU A 352 -24.89 1.08 22.17
CA LEU A 352 -24.60 2.31 22.91
C LEU A 352 -25.86 3.12 23.25
N ALA A 353 -26.93 2.97 22.49
CA ALA A 353 -28.22 3.59 22.78
C ALA A 353 -29.09 2.78 23.77
N GLY A 354 -28.72 1.53 24.06
CA GLY A 354 -29.42 0.66 25.01
C GLY A 354 -28.92 0.86 26.45
N SER A 355 -29.71 0.41 27.43
CA SER A 355 -29.41 0.49 28.87
C SER A 355 -28.83 -0.80 29.46
N GLU A 356 -28.55 -1.80 28.64
CA GLU A 356 -28.00 -3.10 29.08
C GLU A 356 -26.48 -3.08 29.24
N ALA A 357 -25.96 -3.94 30.12
CA ALA A 357 -24.52 -4.10 30.31
C ALA A 357 -23.84 -4.62 29.04
N ILE A 358 -22.79 -3.93 28.59
CA ILE A 358 -22.04 -4.29 27.38
C ILE A 358 -21.13 -5.47 27.69
N HIS A 359 -21.20 -6.52 26.86
CA HIS A 359 -20.29 -7.66 26.98
C HIS A 359 -18.84 -7.19 26.70
N PRO A 360 -17.80 -7.64 27.44
CA PRO A 360 -16.41 -7.15 27.28
C PRO A 360 -15.88 -7.22 25.84
N ARG A 361 -16.24 -8.26 25.08
CA ARG A 361 -15.88 -8.40 23.66
C ARG A 361 -16.54 -7.35 22.75
N GLN A 362 -17.75 -6.90 23.05
CA GLN A 362 -18.44 -5.83 22.32
C GLN A 362 -17.86 -4.46 22.70
N GLN A 363 -17.44 -4.30 23.96
CA GLN A 363 -16.74 -3.11 24.43
C GLN A 363 -15.44 -2.88 23.63
N GLN A 364 -14.66 -3.93 23.36
CA GLN A 364 -13.47 -3.81 22.50
C GLN A 364 -13.79 -3.28 21.09
N VAL A 365 -14.90 -3.71 20.49
CA VAL A 365 -15.32 -3.22 19.16
C VAL A 365 -15.73 -1.76 19.22
N VAL A 366 -16.41 -1.34 20.28
CA VAL A 366 -16.77 0.07 20.51
C VAL A 366 -15.50 0.91 20.68
N GLU A 367 -14.54 0.45 21.48
CA GLU A 367 -13.26 1.13 21.68
C GLU A 367 -12.45 1.24 20.38
N ASP A 368 -12.38 0.16 19.58
CA ASP A 368 -11.73 0.15 18.26
C ASP A 368 -12.41 1.14 17.28
N LEU A 369 -13.74 1.28 17.34
CA LEU A 369 -14.51 2.21 16.52
C LEU A 369 -14.40 3.67 17.00
N ALA A 370 -14.33 3.89 18.32
CA ALA A 370 -14.07 5.21 18.90
C ALA A 370 -12.65 5.68 18.58
N GLY A 371 -11.68 4.75 18.58
CA GLY A 371 -10.27 4.98 18.26
C GLY A 371 -9.91 4.79 16.78
N PHE A 372 -10.85 4.91 15.84
CA PHE A 372 -10.67 4.53 14.42
C PHE A 372 -9.47 5.20 13.74
N ALA A 373 -9.12 6.43 14.15
CA ALA A 373 -7.97 7.16 13.62
C ALA A 373 -6.66 6.36 13.75
N ARG A 374 -6.49 5.59 14.83
CA ARG A 374 -5.25 4.86 15.13
C ARG A 374 -4.94 3.76 14.10
N PRO A 375 -5.82 2.76 13.85
CA PRO A 375 -5.56 1.76 12.81
C PRO A 375 -5.58 2.36 11.40
N TYR A 376 -6.31 3.45 11.17
CA TYR A 376 -6.29 4.19 9.90
C TYR A 376 -4.90 4.76 9.62
N LEU A 377 -4.36 5.57 10.55
CA LEU A 377 -3.08 6.25 10.36
C LEU A 377 -1.89 5.29 10.41
N SER A 378 -1.95 4.25 11.24
CA SER A 378 -0.92 3.19 11.22
C SER A 378 -0.81 2.52 9.85
N ARG A 379 -1.95 2.25 9.20
CA ARG A 379 -1.97 1.64 7.86
C ARG A 379 -1.65 2.64 6.75
N LEU A 380 -2.07 3.90 6.87
CA LEU A 380 -1.67 4.95 5.94
C LEU A 380 -0.15 5.14 5.97
N TRP A 381 0.42 5.33 7.16
CA TRP A 381 1.86 5.46 7.35
C TRP A 381 2.62 4.28 6.75
N ALA A 382 2.19 3.04 7.01
CA ALA A 382 2.85 1.86 6.46
C ALA A 382 2.84 1.81 4.91
N ARG A 383 1.80 2.35 4.27
CA ARG A 383 1.74 2.47 2.80
C ARG A 383 2.64 3.59 2.30
N LEU A 384 2.65 4.74 2.97
CA LEU A 384 3.49 5.88 2.61
C LEU A 384 4.97 5.57 2.80
N HIS A 385 5.35 4.94 3.91
CA HIS A 385 6.70 4.45 4.17
C HIS A 385 7.16 3.48 3.08
N GLY A 386 6.31 2.52 2.70
CA GLY A 386 6.60 1.66 1.55
C GLY A 386 6.85 2.47 0.27
N ARG A 387 5.97 3.41 -0.07
CA ARG A 387 6.16 4.27 -1.25
C ARG A 387 7.43 5.12 -1.16
N ASP A 388 7.81 5.58 0.02
CA ASP A 388 9.01 6.38 0.26
C ASP A 388 10.29 5.55 0.06
N VAL A 389 10.29 4.30 0.54
CA VAL A 389 11.37 3.33 0.27
C VAL A 389 11.51 3.04 -1.22
N TRP A 390 10.38 2.83 -1.90
CA TRP A 390 10.32 2.53 -3.34
C TRP A 390 10.35 3.77 -4.24
N GLN A 391 10.47 4.97 -3.66
CA GLN A 391 10.44 6.25 -4.36
C GLN A 391 9.23 6.40 -5.30
N GLU A 392 8.10 5.79 -4.94
CA GLU A 392 6.85 5.91 -5.69
C GLU A 392 6.20 7.26 -5.43
N SER A 393 5.81 7.98 -6.48
CA SER A 393 5.20 9.31 -6.38
C SER A 393 3.79 9.31 -5.77
N CYS A 394 3.44 10.40 -5.10
CA CYS A 394 2.10 10.78 -4.66
C CYS A 394 1.64 12.12 -5.30
N GLU A 395 2.16 12.47 -6.47
CA GLU A 395 1.82 13.70 -7.17
C GLU A 395 0.41 13.70 -7.78
N ASP A 396 -0.17 12.53 -8.08
CA ASP A 396 -1.54 12.44 -8.60
C ASP A 396 -2.56 12.50 -7.46
N VAL A 397 -3.39 13.56 -7.46
CA VAL A 397 -4.37 13.81 -6.39
C VAL A 397 -5.48 12.76 -6.34
N ASP A 398 -5.86 12.17 -7.47
CA ASP A 398 -6.92 11.17 -7.51
C ASP A 398 -6.40 9.82 -6.97
N ASP A 399 -5.14 9.49 -7.21
CA ASP A 399 -4.46 8.35 -6.59
C ASP A 399 -4.33 8.54 -5.06
N VAL A 400 -4.04 9.76 -4.60
CA VAL A 400 -4.02 10.10 -3.16
C VAL A 400 -5.41 9.92 -2.54
N ARG A 401 -6.46 10.46 -3.17
CA ARG A 401 -7.84 10.28 -2.68
C ARG A 401 -8.22 8.79 -2.65
N ALA A 402 -7.87 8.03 -3.67
CA ALA A 402 -8.11 6.59 -3.73
C ALA A 402 -7.34 5.82 -2.64
N LEU A 403 -6.10 6.24 -2.33
CA LEU A 403 -5.29 5.71 -1.23
C LEU A 403 -5.99 5.93 0.11
N LEU A 404 -6.41 7.16 0.41
CA LEU A 404 -7.08 7.53 1.67
C LEU A 404 -8.37 6.73 1.89
N GLU A 405 -9.20 6.56 0.86
CA GLU A 405 -10.38 5.69 0.93
C GLU A 405 -10.01 4.21 1.07
N GLY A 406 -8.99 3.77 0.33
CA GLY A 406 -8.51 2.41 0.35
C GLY A 406 -7.98 1.99 1.72
N VAL A 407 -7.42 2.92 2.50
CA VAL A 407 -7.01 2.69 3.88
C VAL A 407 -8.24 2.48 4.77
N ALA A 408 -9.23 3.37 4.71
CA ALA A 408 -10.46 3.23 5.49
C ALA A 408 -11.20 1.91 5.20
N ARG A 409 -11.31 1.54 3.92
CA ARG A 409 -11.89 0.25 3.51
C ARG A 409 -11.13 -0.92 4.08
N SER A 410 -9.79 -0.88 4.05
CA SER A 410 -8.95 -1.95 4.61
C SER A 410 -9.16 -2.11 6.12
N VAL A 411 -9.22 -1.01 6.87
CA VAL A 411 -9.45 -1.05 8.32
C VAL A 411 -10.85 -1.59 8.64
N SER A 412 -11.87 -1.14 7.90
CA SER A 412 -13.23 -1.64 8.07
C SER A 412 -13.36 -3.14 7.77
N LEU A 413 -12.66 -3.64 6.74
CA LEU A 413 -12.60 -5.07 6.44
C LEU A 413 -11.95 -5.87 7.58
N ASP A 414 -10.84 -5.38 8.14
CA ASP A 414 -10.17 -6.02 9.28
C ASP A 414 -11.10 -6.06 10.51
N HIS A 415 -11.84 -4.97 10.80
CA HIS A 415 -12.85 -4.96 11.87
C HIS A 415 -13.95 -5.99 11.62
N ARG A 416 -14.50 -6.02 10.40
CA ARG A 416 -15.56 -6.98 10.04
C ARG A 416 -15.10 -8.43 10.20
N GLN A 417 -13.88 -8.74 9.76
CA GLN A 417 -13.30 -10.08 9.90
C GLN A 417 -13.08 -10.46 11.37
N ARG A 418 -12.53 -9.55 12.19
CA ARG A 418 -12.37 -9.78 13.64
C ARG A 418 -13.70 -10.07 14.33
N ILE A 419 -14.72 -9.27 14.04
CA ILE A 419 -16.07 -9.46 14.60
C ILE A 419 -16.67 -10.79 14.16
N LYS A 420 -16.52 -11.15 12.88
CA LYS A 420 -16.99 -12.45 12.37
C LYS A 420 -16.33 -13.62 13.10
N ALA A 421 -15.00 -13.59 13.24
CA ALA A 421 -14.25 -14.63 13.95
C ALA A 421 -14.68 -14.74 15.43
N MET A 422 -14.97 -13.62 16.08
CA MET A 422 -15.46 -13.61 17.46
C MET A 422 -16.84 -14.25 17.62
N LEU A 423 -17.71 -14.12 16.62
CA LEU A 423 -19.06 -14.73 16.61
C LEU A 423 -19.02 -16.23 16.28
N GLU A 424 -18.13 -16.67 15.37
CA GLU A 424 -17.99 -18.09 15.01
C GLU A 424 -17.53 -18.96 16.21
N VAL A 425 -16.72 -18.41 17.12
CA VAL A 425 -16.29 -19.08 18.37
C VAL A 425 -17.47 -19.34 19.33
N GLN A 426 -18.60 -18.63 19.22
CA GLN A 426 -19.79 -18.87 20.05
C GLN A 426 -20.64 -20.07 19.61
N VAL A 427 -20.46 -20.58 18.39
CA VAL A 427 -21.27 -21.70 17.87
C VAL A 427 -20.58 -23.05 18.13
N ALA A 428 -19.28 -23.04 18.43
CA ALA A 428 -18.44 -24.22 18.62
C ALA A 428 -18.12 -24.56 20.08
N GLY A 429 -18.64 -23.79 21.04
CA GLY A 429 -18.56 -24.05 22.48
C GLY A 429 -19.91 -23.83 23.12
#